data_AF-A0A8J8KJK5-F1
#
_entry.id   AF-A0A8J8KJK5-F1
#
_cell.length_a   1.000
_cell.length_b   1.000
_cell.length_c   1.000
_cell.angle_alpha   90.00
_cell.angle_beta   90.00
_cell.angle_gamma   90.00
#
_symmetry.space_group_name_H-M   'P 1'
#
loop_
_entity.id
_entity.type
_entity.pdbx_description
1 polymer ?
#
loop_
_entity_poly.entity_id
_entity_poly.type
_entity_poly.pdbx_seq_one_letter_code
_entity_poly.pdbx_strand_id
1 'polypeptide(L)'
;YSQQQWYTRDSQIGSWGNGVWNMVFSGVQGAPAQAFPNPPYTTLATTPVSREKPYLYVDGTGAYRVFVPSLRTNASGTTWANGSTPGSSIPLTQFYVAQPTDSAATLNQALAQGLNLLFTPGVYHLNQTINVTRADTVVLGLGYATLIPDNGVIPMTVADVDGVKIAGLLFDAGTVNSPVLLQIGPNGASASHAANPISINDVFFRIGGAGAGKATTSLIVNSNNTQIDHIWAWRADHGTGVGWTVNTADTGLIVNGNNVTALGLFVEHYQKYEVIWNGNGGKTIFFQNEMPYDPPNQAAWRAGGYAAYKVADTVTSHEGWGLGSYCYFNVDPTIVADHGFEVPVTANVKFHDLLTVSLGGNGTIAHVINSTGGPAQGTATVPVNIVSFP
;
A
#
# COMPACT_ATOMS: atom_id res chain seq x y z
N TYR A 1 10.06 20.77 13.97
CA TYR A 1 8.99 19.98 13.33
C TYR A 1 9.39 18.52 13.36
N SER A 2 8.44 17.59 13.53
CA SER A 2 8.76 16.16 13.79
C SER A 2 8.12 15.16 12.84
N GLN A 3 7.03 15.52 12.14
CA GLN A 3 6.44 14.63 11.13
C GLN A 3 7.40 14.51 9.95
N GLN A 4 7.96 13.31 9.77
CA GLN A 4 8.99 13.03 8.77
C GLN A 4 8.46 13.18 7.33
N GLN A 5 7.28 12.59 7.08
CA GLN A 5 6.63 12.56 5.77
C GLN A 5 5.11 12.68 5.90
N TRP A 6 4.44 13.04 4.81
CA TRP A 6 2.98 13.08 4.74
C TRP A 6 2.47 12.99 3.31
N TYR A 7 1.31 12.36 3.12
CA TYR A 7 0.58 12.41 1.86
C TYR A 7 -0.80 13.04 2.05
N THR A 8 -1.12 14.02 1.20
CA THR A 8 -2.47 14.59 1.13
C THR A 8 -2.95 14.53 -0.31
N ARG A 9 -4.16 14.00 -0.54
CA ARG A 9 -4.79 14.03 -1.87
C ARG A 9 -6.17 14.67 -1.84
N ASP A 10 -6.58 15.20 -2.99
CA ASP A 10 -7.96 15.61 -3.30
C ASP A 10 -8.64 16.42 -2.20
N SER A 11 -7.91 17.40 -1.67
CA SER A 11 -8.27 18.15 -0.47
C SER A 11 -8.25 19.65 -0.73
N GLN A 12 -8.74 20.42 0.24
CA GLN A 12 -8.55 21.86 0.29
C GLN A 12 -7.96 22.23 1.65
N ILE A 13 -6.83 22.93 1.64
CA ILE A 13 -6.15 23.40 2.84
C ILE A 13 -5.97 24.92 2.78
N GLY A 14 -5.93 25.58 3.94
CA GLY A 14 -5.66 27.02 4.02
C GLY A 14 -4.18 27.34 3.80
N SER A 15 -3.30 26.61 4.48
CA SER A 15 -1.85 26.70 4.33
C SER A 15 -1.17 25.42 4.81
N TRP A 16 0.10 25.24 4.44
CA TRP A 16 0.94 24.14 4.90
C TRP A 16 2.20 24.69 5.59
N GLY A 17 2.41 24.30 6.85
CA GLY A 17 3.35 24.99 7.74
C GLY A 17 4.83 24.62 7.58
N ASN A 18 5.17 23.38 7.19
CA ASN A 18 6.56 22.90 7.12
C ASN A 18 6.70 21.60 6.33
N GLY A 19 7.93 21.23 5.96
CA GLY A 19 8.29 19.88 5.51
C GLY A 19 9.56 19.39 6.20
N VAL A 20 9.64 18.08 6.51
CA VAL A 20 10.83 17.47 7.13
C VAL A 20 11.61 16.69 6.08
N TRP A 21 11.07 15.59 5.54
CA TRP A 21 11.76 14.78 4.51
C TRP A 21 10.95 14.60 3.23
N ASN A 22 9.63 14.36 3.32
CA ASN A 22 8.81 14.07 2.14
C ASN A 22 7.34 14.45 2.34
N MET A 23 6.92 15.66 1.93
CA MET A 23 5.52 16.07 1.97
C MET A 23 4.95 16.09 0.56
N VAL A 24 4.02 15.19 0.27
CA VAL A 24 3.48 14.96 -1.07
C VAL A 24 2.02 15.37 -1.13
N PHE A 25 1.66 16.07 -2.21
CA PHE A 25 0.32 16.57 -2.47
C PHE A 25 -0.11 16.19 -3.89
N SER A 26 -1.34 15.69 -4.06
CA SER A 26 -1.94 15.56 -5.39
C SER A 26 -3.39 16.00 -5.39
N GLY A 27 -3.77 16.91 -6.30
CA GLY A 27 -5.15 17.41 -6.33
C GLY A 27 -5.52 18.23 -5.08
N VAL A 28 -4.55 18.83 -4.40
CA VAL A 28 -4.79 19.60 -3.17
C VAL A 28 -4.85 21.09 -3.48
N GLN A 29 -6.01 21.70 -3.28
CA GLN A 29 -6.21 23.14 -3.37
C GLN A 29 -5.57 23.83 -2.16
N GLY A 30 -4.70 24.81 -2.40
CA GLY A 30 -3.94 25.48 -1.34
C GLY A 30 -2.67 24.75 -0.90
N ALA A 31 -2.27 23.66 -1.58
CA ALA A 31 -0.95 23.05 -1.38
C ALA A 31 0.18 24.04 -1.74
N PRO A 32 1.33 23.93 -1.05
CA PRO A 32 2.52 24.68 -1.46
C PRO A 32 2.94 24.24 -2.87
N ALA A 33 3.54 25.14 -3.64
CA ALA A 33 4.10 24.79 -4.95
C ALA A 33 5.19 23.72 -4.81
N GLN A 34 5.40 22.95 -5.88
CA GLN A 34 6.55 22.03 -6.02
C GLN A 34 7.84 22.76 -5.66
N ALA A 35 8.60 22.22 -4.72
CA ALA A 35 9.81 22.88 -4.21
C ALA A 35 10.91 21.91 -3.74
N PHE A 36 10.70 20.59 -3.90
CA PHE A 36 11.72 19.60 -3.58
C PHE A 36 13.05 19.93 -4.29
N PRO A 37 14.21 19.84 -3.60
CA PRO A 37 14.44 19.19 -2.32
C PRO A 37 14.26 20.06 -1.07
N ASN A 38 14.18 21.39 -1.20
CA ASN A 38 14.13 22.28 -0.04
C ASN A 38 13.25 23.53 -0.29
N PRO A 39 12.06 23.62 0.35
CA PRO A 39 11.46 22.62 1.23
C PRO A 39 11.08 21.32 0.49
N PRO A 40 11.00 20.16 1.17
CA PRO A 40 10.77 18.87 0.52
C PRO A 40 9.29 18.66 0.16
N TYR A 41 8.79 19.48 -0.77
CA TYR A 41 7.41 19.47 -1.24
C TYR A 41 7.33 18.90 -2.65
N THR A 42 6.63 17.79 -2.78
CA THR A 42 6.21 17.21 -4.06
C THR A 42 4.74 17.55 -4.30
N THR A 43 4.42 18.34 -5.32
CA THR A 43 3.06 18.84 -5.54
C THR A 43 2.59 18.61 -6.96
N LEU A 44 1.53 17.81 -7.09
CA LEU A 44 0.82 17.56 -8.33
C LEU A 44 -0.52 18.31 -8.33
N ALA A 45 -0.85 18.96 -9.44
CA ALA A 45 -2.08 19.74 -9.57
C ALA A 45 -3.35 18.85 -9.46
N THR A 46 -3.26 17.60 -9.88
CA THR A 46 -4.36 16.63 -9.86
C THR A 46 -3.89 15.26 -9.41
N THR A 47 -4.80 14.47 -8.86
CA THR A 47 -4.63 13.02 -8.69
C THR A 47 -5.11 12.33 -9.98
N PRO A 48 -4.28 11.54 -10.70
CA PRO A 48 -4.64 11.03 -12.03
C PRO A 48 -5.94 10.24 -12.05
N VAL A 49 -6.11 9.34 -11.08
CA VAL A 49 -7.32 8.56 -10.86
C VAL A 49 -7.47 8.34 -9.37
N SER A 50 -8.64 8.62 -8.81
CA SER A 50 -8.97 8.32 -7.42
C SER A 50 -10.44 7.94 -7.28
N ARG A 51 -10.75 7.15 -6.25
CA ARG A 51 -12.11 6.85 -5.82
C ARG A 51 -12.15 6.93 -4.31
N GLU A 52 -13.03 7.77 -3.78
CA GLU A 52 -13.16 7.86 -2.32
C GLU A 52 -13.67 6.54 -1.74
N LYS A 53 -13.17 6.21 -0.55
CA LYS A 53 -13.49 4.98 0.16
C LYS A 53 -15.00 4.87 0.41
N PRO A 54 -15.62 3.68 0.23
CA PRO A 54 -16.98 3.44 0.69
C PRO A 54 -17.14 3.68 2.19
N TYR A 55 -18.30 4.19 2.61
CA TYR A 55 -18.58 4.47 4.01
C TYR A 55 -20.02 4.19 4.40
N LEU A 56 -20.21 3.72 5.62
CA LEU A 56 -21.52 3.54 6.24
C LEU A 56 -22.08 4.91 6.65
N TYR A 57 -23.37 5.13 6.42
CA TYR A 57 -24.09 6.31 6.91
C TYR A 57 -25.55 5.95 7.21
N VAL A 58 -26.24 6.87 7.88
CA VAL A 58 -27.68 6.79 8.14
C VAL A 58 -28.38 7.81 7.25
N ASP A 59 -29.37 7.38 6.48
CA ASP A 59 -30.13 8.28 5.61
C ASP A 59 -31.20 9.09 6.36
N GLY A 60 -31.89 9.99 5.66
CA GLY A 60 -32.92 10.85 6.25
C GLY A 60 -34.15 10.11 6.81
N THR A 61 -34.28 8.80 6.57
CA THR A 61 -35.33 7.94 7.12
C THR A 61 -34.88 7.15 8.36
N GLY A 62 -33.60 7.23 8.72
CA GLY A 62 -33.00 6.45 9.80
C GLY A 62 -32.45 5.09 9.37
N ALA A 63 -32.42 4.78 8.07
CA ALA A 63 -31.91 3.52 7.57
C ALA A 63 -30.40 3.54 7.33
N TYR A 64 -29.72 2.46 7.73
CA TYR A 64 -28.29 2.27 7.43
C TYR A 64 -28.07 1.96 5.95
N ARG A 65 -27.05 2.61 5.37
CA ARG A 65 -26.65 2.44 3.98
C ARG A 65 -25.14 2.56 3.84
N VAL A 66 -24.58 1.99 2.79
CA VAL A 66 -23.20 2.18 2.40
C VAL A 66 -23.17 3.05 1.15
N PHE A 67 -22.56 4.22 1.26
CA PHE A 67 -22.30 5.08 0.11
C PHE A 67 -21.04 4.61 -0.60
N VAL A 68 -21.10 4.50 -1.92
CA VAL A 68 -20.01 4.08 -2.80
C VAL A 68 -19.71 5.22 -3.77
N PRO A 69 -18.71 6.06 -3.46
CA PRO A 69 -18.32 7.18 -4.30
C PRO A 69 -17.91 6.76 -5.73
N SER A 70 -18.24 7.60 -6.70
CA SER A 70 -17.84 7.41 -8.10
C SER A 70 -16.34 7.60 -8.28
N LEU A 71 -15.80 6.92 -9.28
CA LEU A 71 -14.46 7.15 -9.79
C LEU A 71 -14.28 8.59 -10.27
N ARG A 72 -13.14 9.21 -9.97
CA ARG A 72 -12.72 10.51 -10.50
C ARG A 72 -11.40 10.35 -11.25
N THR A 73 -11.28 11.09 -12.34
CA THR A 73 -10.04 11.22 -13.12
C THR A 73 -9.56 12.66 -13.05
N ASN A 74 -8.26 12.88 -12.91
CA ASN A 74 -7.66 14.20 -12.70
C ASN A 74 -8.34 14.94 -11.54
N ALA A 75 -8.53 14.25 -10.42
CA ALA A 75 -9.23 14.77 -9.27
C ALA A 75 -8.47 15.95 -8.63
N SER A 76 -9.22 16.92 -8.13
CA SER A 76 -8.71 18.05 -7.35
C SER A 76 -9.81 18.57 -6.42
N GLY A 77 -9.46 18.85 -5.18
CA GLY A 77 -10.41 19.26 -4.14
C GLY A 77 -11.35 18.14 -3.67
N THR A 78 -12.13 18.48 -2.65
CA THR A 78 -13.03 17.54 -1.98
C THR A 78 -14.21 17.14 -2.87
N THR A 79 -14.78 15.97 -2.64
CA THR A 79 -15.95 15.49 -3.41
C THR A 79 -17.28 16.12 -3.00
N TRP A 80 -17.31 16.77 -1.83
CA TRP A 80 -18.55 17.12 -1.12
C TRP A 80 -18.76 18.62 -0.94
N ALA A 81 -17.76 19.46 -1.24
CA ALA A 81 -17.89 20.92 -1.07
C ALA A 81 -18.91 21.55 -2.03
N ASN A 82 -19.07 21.01 -3.24
CA ASN A 82 -19.93 21.56 -4.29
C ASN A 82 -21.24 20.78 -4.49
N GLY A 83 -21.73 20.12 -3.42
CA GLY A 83 -22.96 19.33 -3.45
C GLY A 83 -22.75 17.89 -3.00
N SER A 84 -23.72 17.03 -3.28
CA SER A 84 -23.61 15.59 -2.96
C SER A 84 -22.42 14.97 -3.68
N THR A 85 -21.58 14.24 -2.94
CA THR A 85 -20.54 13.36 -3.53
C THR A 85 -21.20 12.49 -4.61
N PRO A 86 -20.71 12.49 -5.86
CA PRO A 86 -21.21 11.58 -6.88
C PRO A 86 -20.94 10.13 -6.47
N GLY A 87 -21.93 9.25 -6.64
CA GLY A 87 -21.82 7.86 -6.24
C GLY A 87 -23.16 7.15 -6.20
N SER A 88 -23.14 5.94 -5.67
CA SER A 88 -24.33 5.13 -5.44
C SER A 88 -24.50 4.84 -3.95
N SER A 89 -25.72 4.53 -3.52
CA SER A 89 -26.02 4.22 -2.13
C SER A 89 -26.70 2.87 -2.02
N ILE A 90 -25.99 1.90 -1.45
CA ILE A 90 -26.44 0.52 -1.31
C ILE A 90 -27.11 0.36 0.06
N PRO A 91 -28.37 -0.13 0.15
CA PRO A 91 -29.01 -0.35 1.43
C PRO A 91 -28.27 -1.45 2.21
N LEU A 92 -28.22 -1.36 3.55
CA LEU A 92 -27.55 -2.37 4.37
C LEU A 92 -28.16 -3.79 4.19
N THR A 93 -29.42 -3.89 3.75
CA THR A 93 -30.06 -5.18 3.42
C THR A 93 -29.40 -5.94 2.26
N GLN A 94 -28.52 -5.30 1.49
CA GLN A 94 -27.67 -5.95 0.47
C GLN A 94 -26.26 -6.26 0.98
N PHE A 95 -26.03 -6.20 2.29
CA PHE A 95 -24.80 -6.62 2.95
C PHE A 95 -25.10 -7.76 3.91
N TYR A 96 -24.17 -8.71 3.94
CA TYR A 96 -24.03 -9.57 5.09
C TYR A 96 -23.19 -8.83 6.15
N VAL A 97 -23.79 -8.64 7.33
CA VAL A 97 -23.13 -7.99 8.47
C VAL A 97 -22.39 -9.06 9.27
N ALA A 98 -21.12 -9.27 8.89
CA ALA A 98 -20.29 -10.30 9.46
C ALA A 98 -19.93 -10.00 10.93
N GLN A 99 -19.91 -11.05 11.75
CA GLN A 99 -19.47 -11.08 13.13
C GLN A 99 -18.21 -11.95 13.27
N PRO A 100 -17.33 -11.71 14.27
CA PRO A 100 -16.11 -12.48 14.48
C PRO A 100 -16.29 -14.01 14.57
N THR A 101 -17.49 -14.47 14.92
CA THR A 101 -17.86 -15.89 15.00
C THR A 101 -18.23 -16.52 13.66
N ASP A 102 -18.38 -15.73 12.59
CA ASP A 102 -18.75 -16.25 11.28
C ASP A 102 -17.61 -17.01 10.63
N SER A 103 -17.94 -18.18 10.09
CA SER A 103 -16.99 -18.97 9.33
C SER A 103 -16.75 -18.37 7.94
N ALA A 104 -15.56 -18.60 7.38
CA ALA A 104 -15.29 -18.27 5.98
C ALA A 104 -16.28 -18.92 5.00
N ALA A 105 -16.86 -20.09 5.33
CA ALA A 105 -17.92 -20.72 4.52
C ALA A 105 -19.18 -19.86 4.48
N THR A 106 -19.59 -19.31 5.62
CA THR A 106 -20.74 -18.40 5.75
C THR A 106 -20.52 -17.13 4.93
N LEU A 107 -19.33 -16.54 5.02
CA LEU A 107 -18.96 -15.35 4.25
C LEU A 107 -19.00 -15.61 2.75
N ASN A 108 -18.44 -16.73 2.30
CA ASN A 108 -18.50 -17.16 0.89
C ASN A 108 -19.93 -17.43 0.42
N GLN A 109 -20.77 -18.04 1.26
CA GLN A 109 -22.17 -18.27 0.94
C GLN A 109 -22.93 -16.96 0.73
N ALA A 110 -22.70 -15.96 1.58
CA ALA A 110 -23.29 -14.63 1.43
C ALA A 110 -22.86 -13.96 0.11
N LEU A 111 -21.57 -14.04 -0.24
CA LEU A 111 -21.06 -13.54 -1.53
C LEU A 111 -21.73 -14.24 -2.72
N ALA A 112 -21.86 -15.57 -2.66
CA ALA A 112 -22.51 -16.38 -3.69
C ALA A 112 -24.01 -16.07 -3.84
N GLN A 113 -24.67 -15.64 -2.76
CA GLN A 113 -26.07 -15.19 -2.76
C GLN A 113 -26.27 -13.76 -3.30
N GLY A 114 -25.20 -13.06 -3.69
CA GLY A 114 -25.32 -11.70 -4.23
C GLY A 114 -25.14 -10.59 -3.20
N LEU A 115 -24.83 -10.91 -1.94
CA LEU A 115 -24.59 -9.89 -0.90
C LEU A 115 -23.17 -9.31 -1.00
N ASN A 116 -23.02 -8.11 -0.47
CA ASN A 116 -21.73 -7.50 -0.11
C ASN A 116 -21.33 -7.95 1.30
N LEU A 117 -20.12 -7.63 1.75
CA LEU A 117 -19.68 -7.92 3.12
C LEU A 117 -19.42 -6.63 3.90
N LEU A 118 -19.97 -6.55 5.11
CA LEU A 118 -19.65 -5.55 6.11
C LEU A 118 -19.12 -6.25 7.35
N PHE A 119 -17.81 -6.17 7.61
CA PHE A 119 -17.19 -6.70 8.82
C PHE A 119 -17.36 -5.70 9.96
N THR A 120 -18.08 -6.10 11.02
CA THR A 120 -18.10 -5.32 12.26
C THR A 120 -16.76 -5.41 13.00
N PRO A 121 -16.47 -4.51 13.96
CA PRO A 121 -15.20 -4.54 14.68
C PRO A 121 -14.94 -5.89 15.36
N GLY A 122 -13.74 -6.43 15.18
CA GLY A 122 -13.31 -7.68 15.79
C GLY A 122 -12.27 -8.44 14.97
N VAL A 123 -11.86 -9.61 15.48
CA VAL A 123 -10.83 -10.47 14.89
C VAL A 123 -11.49 -11.75 14.38
N TYR A 124 -11.31 -12.04 13.10
CA TYR A 124 -11.95 -13.13 12.35
C TYR A 124 -10.89 -14.16 11.98
N HIS A 125 -11.02 -15.37 12.49
CA HIS A 125 -10.17 -16.49 12.10
C HIS A 125 -10.73 -17.19 10.87
N LEU A 126 -9.90 -17.36 9.84
CA LEU A 126 -10.30 -17.88 8.53
C LEU A 126 -9.56 -19.18 8.23
N ASN A 127 -10.29 -20.29 8.22
CA ASN A 127 -9.74 -21.61 7.89
C ASN A 127 -9.79 -21.95 6.39
N GLN A 128 -10.33 -21.06 5.56
CA GLN A 128 -10.35 -21.14 4.11
C GLN A 128 -10.46 -19.72 3.52
N THR A 129 -10.16 -19.61 2.22
CA THR A 129 -10.18 -18.35 1.48
C THR A 129 -11.58 -17.78 1.31
N ILE A 130 -11.73 -16.47 1.55
CA ILE A 130 -12.89 -15.69 1.09
C ILE A 130 -12.71 -15.37 -0.39
N ASN A 131 -13.66 -15.77 -1.24
CA ASN A 131 -13.59 -15.65 -2.69
C ASN A 131 -14.56 -14.57 -3.18
N VAL A 132 -14.03 -13.39 -3.51
CA VAL A 132 -14.81 -12.29 -4.07
C VAL A 132 -14.84 -12.42 -5.59
N THR A 133 -15.92 -12.99 -6.13
CA THR A 133 -16.02 -13.33 -7.56
C THR A 133 -17.00 -12.48 -8.35
N ARG A 134 -17.84 -11.68 -7.68
CA ARG A 134 -18.86 -10.85 -8.32
C ARG A 134 -18.31 -9.44 -8.53
N ALA A 135 -18.54 -8.89 -9.73
CA ALA A 135 -18.24 -7.50 -10.02
C ALA A 135 -18.99 -6.56 -9.05
N ASP A 136 -18.40 -5.39 -8.79
CA ASP A 136 -18.95 -4.36 -7.90
C ASP A 136 -19.18 -4.77 -6.44
N THR A 137 -18.71 -5.94 -6.00
CA THR A 137 -18.78 -6.31 -4.58
C THR A 137 -18.03 -5.31 -3.71
N VAL A 138 -18.71 -4.86 -2.66
CA VAL A 138 -18.11 -4.07 -1.57
C VAL A 138 -17.78 -5.00 -0.40
N VAL A 139 -16.55 -4.92 0.07
CA VAL A 139 -16.07 -5.54 1.29
C VAL A 139 -15.56 -4.42 2.19
N LEU A 140 -16.34 -4.08 3.21
CA LEU A 140 -16.06 -2.94 4.09
C LEU A 140 -15.82 -3.43 5.52
N GLY A 141 -14.73 -3.02 6.14
CA GLY A 141 -14.46 -3.22 7.57
C GLY A 141 -14.71 -1.96 8.39
N LEU A 142 -15.17 -2.16 9.62
CA LEU A 142 -15.35 -1.13 10.63
C LEU A 142 -14.41 -1.38 11.81
N GLY A 143 -13.81 -0.32 12.35
CA GLY A 143 -13.04 -0.38 13.59
C GLY A 143 -11.86 -1.37 13.56
N TYR A 144 -11.05 -1.36 12.49
CA TYR A 144 -9.95 -2.31 12.29
C TYR A 144 -10.40 -3.79 12.35
N ALA A 145 -11.48 -4.12 11.62
CA ALA A 145 -11.85 -5.51 11.41
C ALA A 145 -10.65 -6.30 10.85
N THR A 146 -10.25 -7.33 11.58
CA THR A 146 -8.96 -8.02 11.39
C THR A 146 -9.20 -9.44 10.93
N LEU A 147 -8.56 -9.85 9.84
CA LEU A 147 -8.66 -11.19 9.26
C LEU A 147 -7.36 -11.95 9.51
N ILE A 148 -7.43 -13.04 10.27
CA ILE A 148 -6.30 -13.93 10.57
C ILE A 148 -6.49 -15.25 9.80
N PRO A 149 -5.62 -15.59 8.84
CA PRO A 149 -5.66 -16.89 8.20
C PRO A 149 -5.12 -17.98 9.13
N ASP A 150 -5.91 -19.02 9.34
CA ASP A 150 -5.45 -20.25 9.99
C ASP A 150 -4.81 -21.19 8.96
N ASN A 151 -3.88 -22.03 9.40
CA ASN A 151 -3.30 -23.11 8.58
C ASN A 151 -2.63 -22.64 7.26
N GLY A 152 -2.21 -21.37 7.18
CA GLY A 152 -1.49 -20.84 6.01
C GLY A 152 -2.38 -20.63 4.78
N VAL A 153 -3.70 -20.53 4.95
CA VAL A 153 -4.59 -20.21 3.82
C VAL A 153 -4.36 -18.78 3.33
N ILE A 154 -4.77 -18.50 2.09
CA ILE A 154 -4.92 -17.13 1.61
C ILE A 154 -6.24 -16.60 2.18
N PRO A 155 -6.27 -15.59 3.06
CA PRO A 155 -7.51 -15.16 3.69
C PRO A 155 -8.52 -14.55 2.70
N MET A 156 -8.06 -13.87 1.64
CA MET A 156 -8.97 -13.33 0.61
C MET A 156 -8.36 -13.32 -0.79
N THR A 157 -9.16 -13.71 -1.77
CA THR A 157 -8.86 -13.53 -3.19
C THR A 157 -10.00 -12.79 -3.89
N VAL A 158 -9.65 -12.01 -4.91
CA VAL A 158 -10.59 -11.31 -5.78
C VAL A 158 -10.40 -11.85 -7.20
N ALA A 159 -11.50 -12.18 -7.88
CA ALA A 159 -11.47 -12.61 -9.29
C ALA A 159 -11.09 -11.45 -10.22
N ASP A 160 -10.79 -11.74 -11.50
CA ASP A 160 -10.51 -10.73 -12.52
C ASP A 160 -11.82 -10.05 -13.00
N VAL A 161 -12.46 -9.29 -12.10
CA VAL A 161 -13.77 -8.67 -12.31
C VAL A 161 -13.75 -7.17 -12.00
N ASP A 162 -14.65 -6.43 -12.64
CA ASP A 162 -14.76 -4.99 -12.46
C ASP A 162 -15.16 -4.59 -11.03
N GLY A 163 -14.62 -3.46 -10.59
CA GLY A 163 -15.27 -2.64 -9.59
C GLY A 163 -15.33 -3.21 -8.18
N VAL A 164 -14.57 -4.23 -7.81
CA VAL A 164 -14.54 -4.66 -6.40
C VAL A 164 -13.97 -3.53 -5.53
N LYS A 165 -14.56 -3.29 -4.36
CA LYS A 165 -14.07 -2.30 -3.37
C LYS A 165 -13.73 -3.01 -2.07
N ILE A 166 -12.46 -3.08 -1.72
CA ILE A 166 -11.97 -3.62 -0.45
C ILE A 166 -11.54 -2.44 0.42
N ALA A 167 -12.13 -2.29 1.60
CA ALA A 167 -11.89 -1.11 2.42
C ALA A 167 -11.87 -1.36 3.93
N GLY A 168 -10.91 -0.78 4.65
CA GLY A 168 -10.91 -0.72 6.12
C GLY A 168 -10.66 -2.07 6.81
N LEU A 169 -9.74 -2.88 6.27
CA LEU A 169 -9.42 -4.21 6.79
C LEU A 169 -7.95 -4.31 7.19
N LEU A 170 -7.68 -5.03 8.27
CA LEU A 170 -6.34 -5.49 8.63
C LEU A 170 -6.23 -6.98 8.31
N PHE A 171 -5.25 -7.36 7.50
CA PHE A 171 -4.83 -8.76 7.32
C PHE A 171 -3.67 -9.05 8.26
N ASP A 172 -3.89 -9.87 9.28
CA ASP A 172 -2.90 -10.17 10.32
C ASP A 172 -2.44 -11.62 10.17
N ALA A 173 -1.17 -11.82 9.84
CA ALA A 173 -0.66 -13.14 9.45
C ALA A 173 -0.74 -14.15 10.60
N GLY A 174 -1.22 -15.37 10.29
CA GLY A 174 -1.19 -16.49 11.22
C GLY A 174 0.21 -17.08 11.42
N THR A 175 0.34 -17.99 12.39
CA THR A 175 1.62 -18.65 12.74
C THR A 175 2.17 -19.55 11.63
N VAL A 176 1.27 -20.10 10.80
CA VAL A 176 1.60 -20.90 9.61
C VAL A 176 1.69 -19.97 8.42
N ASN A 177 2.77 -20.08 7.65
CA ASN A 177 3.04 -19.19 6.51
C ASN A 177 1.94 -19.26 5.44
N SER A 178 1.27 -18.13 5.19
CA SER A 178 0.42 -17.96 4.01
C SER A 178 1.26 -17.56 2.79
N PRO A 179 1.01 -18.11 1.59
CA PRO A 179 1.74 -17.68 0.40
C PRO A 179 1.42 -16.22 0.03
N VAL A 180 0.18 -15.79 0.25
CA VAL A 180 -0.26 -14.39 0.09
C VAL A 180 -1.36 -14.07 1.09
N LEU A 181 -1.45 -12.82 1.59
CA LEU A 181 -2.56 -12.39 2.45
C LEU A 181 -3.75 -11.83 1.65
N LEU A 182 -3.50 -10.98 0.64
CA LEU A 182 -4.54 -10.53 -0.29
C LEU A 182 -4.07 -10.67 -1.73
N GLN A 183 -4.88 -11.34 -2.55
CA GLN A 183 -4.62 -11.47 -3.99
C GLN A 183 -5.75 -10.82 -4.79
N ILE A 184 -5.40 -9.80 -5.58
CA ILE A 184 -6.31 -9.11 -6.50
C ILE A 184 -6.08 -9.64 -7.92
N GLY A 185 -7.05 -10.38 -8.43
CA GLY A 185 -6.95 -11.08 -9.70
C GLY A 185 -6.14 -12.38 -9.59
N PRO A 186 -6.49 -13.43 -10.36
CA PRO A 186 -5.68 -14.64 -10.47
C PRO A 186 -4.35 -14.36 -11.19
N ASN A 187 -3.39 -15.28 -11.07
CA ASN A 187 -2.18 -15.22 -11.89
C ASN A 187 -2.54 -15.27 -13.39
N GLY A 188 -1.90 -14.44 -14.21
CA GLY A 188 -2.24 -14.30 -15.63
C GLY A 188 -3.50 -13.48 -15.91
N ALA A 189 -4.05 -12.77 -14.91
CA ALA A 189 -5.07 -11.75 -15.13
C ALA A 189 -4.66 -10.79 -16.26
N SER A 190 -5.60 -10.51 -17.16
CA SER A 190 -5.32 -9.76 -18.39
C SER A 190 -6.47 -8.85 -18.82
N ALA A 191 -7.63 -8.93 -18.15
CA ALA A 191 -8.73 -8.02 -18.41
C ALA A 191 -8.33 -6.57 -18.07
N SER A 192 -8.84 -5.62 -18.85
CA SER A 192 -8.70 -4.19 -18.55
C SER A 192 -9.91 -3.74 -17.75
N HIS A 193 -9.67 -3.11 -16.60
CA HIS A 193 -10.72 -2.60 -15.70
C HIS A 193 -10.77 -1.07 -15.67
N ALA A 194 -10.22 -0.39 -16.69
CA ALA A 194 -10.04 1.06 -16.70
C ALA A 194 -11.31 1.88 -16.40
N ALA A 195 -12.49 1.42 -16.83
CA ALA A 195 -13.76 2.11 -16.62
C ALA A 195 -14.32 1.95 -15.19
N ASN A 196 -14.07 0.80 -14.56
CA ASN A 196 -14.52 0.48 -13.22
C ASN A 196 -13.47 -0.39 -12.52
N PRO A 197 -12.35 0.21 -12.09
CA PRO A 197 -11.23 -0.55 -11.53
C PRO A 197 -11.60 -1.12 -10.16
N ILE A 198 -10.89 -2.16 -9.76
CA ILE A 198 -10.85 -2.61 -8.36
C ILE A 198 -10.18 -1.50 -7.52
N SER A 199 -10.66 -1.23 -6.30
CA SER A 199 -9.96 -0.34 -5.35
C SER A 199 -9.75 -0.98 -3.99
N ILE A 200 -8.60 -0.67 -3.43
CA ILE A 200 -8.13 -1.05 -2.10
C ILE A 200 -7.94 0.25 -1.33
N ASN A 201 -8.66 0.42 -0.22
CA ASN A 201 -8.64 1.65 0.57
C ASN A 201 -8.49 1.38 2.07
N ASP A 202 -7.51 1.95 2.75
CA ASP A 202 -7.24 1.67 4.17
C ASP A 202 -7.14 0.16 4.44
N VAL A 203 -6.29 -0.52 3.67
CA VAL A 203 -6.01 -1.96 3.86
C VAL A 203 -4.61 -2.14 4.40
N PHE A 204 -4.51 -2.85 5.51
CA PHE A 204 -3.30 -2.98 6.28
C PHE A 204 -2.87 -4.43 6.37
N PHE A 205 -1.57 -4.65 6.50
CA PHE A 205 -0.99 -5.98 6.66
C PHE A 205 -0.03 -5.98 7.84
N ARG A 206 -0.17 -6.96 8.72
CA ARG A 206 0.72 -7.16 9.86
C ARG A 206 1.29 -8.57 9.84
N ILE A 207 2.62 -8.66 9.98
CA ILE A 207 3.34 -9.93 10.08
C ILE A 207 4.14 -9.92 11.38
N GLY A 208 3.56 -10.47 12.44
CA GLY A 208 4.15 -10.48 13.77
C GLY A 208 3.65 -9.34 14.69
N GLY A 209 4.33 -9.15 15.82
CA GLY A 209 4.04 -8.08 16.79
C GLY A 209 3.01 -8.46 17.86
N ALA A 210 1.96 -9.19 17.48
CA ALA A 210 0.94 -9.75 18.38
C ALA A 210 1.09 -11.28 18.60
N GLY A 211 2.30 -11.79 18.39
CA GLY A 211 2.61 -13.21 18.26
C GLY A 211 3.42 -13.44 16.99
N ALA A 212 3.89 -14.67 16.76
CA ALA A 212 4.56 -14.98 15.50
C ALA A 212 3.52 -15.04 14.36
N GLY A 213 3.76 -14.29 13.28
CA GLY A 213 2.97 -14.33 12.06
C GLY A 213 3.90 -14.51 10.85
N LYS A 214 3.48 -15.24 9.82
CA LYS A 214 4.31 -15.50 8.63
C LYS A 214 3.49 -15.38 7.35
N ALA A 215 4.05 -14.70 6.36
CA ALA A 215 3.50 -14.67 5.01
C ALA A 215 4.62 -14.50 3.99
N THR A 216 4.58 -15.19 2.86
CA THR A 216 5.57 -14.96 1.80
C THR A 216 5.37 -13.59 1.16
N THR A 217 4.13 -13.24 0.81
CA THR A 217 3.79 -11.91 0.28
C THR A 217 2.55 -11.35 0.96
N SER A 218 2.49 -10.05 1.22
CA SER A 218 1.27 -9.47 1.81
C SER A 218 0.19 -9.22 0.76
N LEU A 219 0.54 -8.49 -0.30
CA LEU A 219 -0.38 -8.12 -1.36
C LEU A 219 0.18 -8.47 -2.74
N ILE A 220 -0.62 -9.19 -3.53
CA ILE A 220 -0.37 -9.38 -4.97
C ILE A 220 -1.50 -8.73 -5.77
N VAL A 221 -1.15 -7.83 -6.69
CA VAL A 221 -2.08 -7.16 -7.60
C VAL A 221 -1.81 -7.61 -9.03
N ASN A 222 -2.62 -8.55 -9.51
CA ASN A 222 -2.57 -9.07 -10.88
C ASN A 222 -3.52 -8.31 -11.81
N SER A 223 -4.71 -7.91 -11.35
CA SER A 223 -5.68 -7.22 -12.20
C SER A 223 -5.21 -5.83 -12.63
N ASN A 224 -5.32 -5.55 -13.92
CA ASN A 224 -4.96 -4.26 -14.49
C ASN A 224 -5.84 -3.13 -13.91
N ASN A 225 -5.34 -1.91 -13.94
CA ASN A 225 -6.04 -0.68 -13.52
C ASN A 225 -6.42 -0.59 -12.04
N THR A 226 -6.07 -1.58 -11.21
CA THR A 226 -6.34 -1.57 -9.76
C THR A 226 -5.83 -0.27 -9.12
N GLN A 227 -6.64 0.31 -8.24
CA GLN A 227 -6.26 1.44 -7.40
C GLN A 227 -5.91 0.95 -6.00
N ILE A 228 -4.70 1.26 -5.59
CA ILE A 228 -4.21 1.10 -4.22
C ILE A 228 -4.19 2.50 -3.64
N ASP A 229 -5.04 2.79 -2.66
CA ASP A 229 -5.14 4.12 -2.08
C ASP A 229 -5.13 4.01 -0.56
N HIS A 230 -3.96 4.28 0.01
CA HIS A 230 -3.61 4.04 1.40
C HIS A 230 -3.61 2.54 1.77
N ILE A 231 -2.41 1.96 1.67
CA ILE A 231 -2.10 0.70 2.35
C ILE A 231 -0.93 0.89 3.28
N TRP A 232 -0.85 0.05 4.31
CA TRP A 232 0.37 -0.12 5.09
C TRP A 232 0.66 -1.60 5.23
N ALA A 233 1.71 -2.05 4.54
CA ALA A 233 2.20 -3.41 4.64
C ALA A 233 3.42 -3.44 5.56
N TRP A 234 3.29 -4.05 6.73
CA TRP A 234 4.29 -3.95 7.80
C TRP A 234 4.68 -5.34 8.30
N ARG A 235 5.92 -5.74 8.02
CA ARG A 235 6.56 -6.83 8.76
C ARG A 235 7.01 -6.26 10.11
N ALA A 236 6.54 -6.84 11.21
CA ALA A 236 6.75 -6.25 12.51
C ALA A 236 8.25 -6.12 12.87
N ASP A 237 8.68 -4.92 13.24
CA ASP A 237 10.02 -4.63 13.79
C ASP A 237 10.04 -4.68 15.34
N HIS A 238 8.87 -4.66 15.98
CA HIS A 238 8.71 -4.71 17.44
C HIS A 238 7.47 -5.47 17.90
N GLY A 239 7.39 -5.71 19.22
CA GLY A 239 6.32 -6.48 19.86
C GLY A 239 6.73 -7.94 20.10
N THR A 240 5.73 -8.81 20.25
CA THR A 240 5.96 -10.24 20.49
C THR A 240 6.04 -11.03 19.18
N GLY A 241 6.86 -12.09 19.14
CA GLY A 241 6.98 -12.94 17.96
C GLY A 241 7.69 -12.27 16.77
N VAL A 242 8.66 -11.38 17.05
CA VAL A 242 9.46 -10.67 16.05
C VAL A 242 10.89 -11.18 16.01
N GLY A 243 11.45 -11.26 14.80
CA GLY A 243 12.84 -11.55 14.54
C GLY A 243 13.05 -12.20 13.18
N TRP A 244 14.29 -12.18 12.68
CA TRP A 244 14.65 -12.59 11.32
C TRP A 244 14.11 -13.97 10.90
N THR A 245 14.03 -14.93 11.83
CA THR A 245 13.53 -16.29 11.58
C THR A 245 12.15 -16.55 12.21
N VAL A 246 11.54 -15.54 12.83
CA VAL A 246 10.31 -15.66 13.63
C VAL A 246 9.10 -15.20 12.82
N ASN A 247 9.07 -13.94 12.40
CA ASN A 247 8.01 -13.34 11.60
C ASN A 247 8.44 -13.17 10.14
N THR A 248 8.80 -14.28 9.50
CA THR A 248 9.37 -14.27 8.15
C THR A 248 8.36 -13.74 7.13
N ALA A 249 8.78 -12.76 6.33
CA ALA A 249 8.05 -12.31 5.16
C ALA A 249 8.97 -11.76 4.08
N ASP A 250 8.79 -12.23 2.84
CA ASP A 250 9.72 -11.91 1.75
C ASP A 250 9.44 -10.53 1.14
N THR A 251 8.19 -10.23 0.79
CA THR A 251 7.82 -9.03 0.01
C THR A 251 6.49 -8.47 0.47
N GLY A 252 6.37 -7.15 0.59
CA GLY A 252 5.10 -6.51 0.96
C GLY A 252 4.12 -6.46 -0.19
N LEU A 253 4.56 -5.96 -1.35
CA LEU A 253 3.70 -5.75 -2.51
C LEU A 253 4.33 -6.26 -3.80
N ILE A 254 3.58 -7.07 -4.56
CA ILE A 254 3.89 -7.41 -5.95
C ILE A 254 2.78 -6.88 -6.87
N VAL A 255 3.14 -6.04 -7.83
CA VAL A 255 2.23 -5.50 -8.85
C VAL A 255 2.55 -6.11 -10.21
N ASN A 256 1.71 -7.04 -10.66
CA ASN A 256 1.79 -7.64 -12.00
C ASN A 256 0.87 -6.95 -13.02
N GLY A 257 -0.24 -6.38 -12.57
CA GLY A 257 -1.19 -5.69 -13.43
C GLY A 257 -0.63 -4.41 -14.04
N ASN A 258 -1.00 -4.14 -15.29
CA ASN A 258 -0.71 -2.89 -15.99
C ASN A 258 -1.62 -1.77 -15.50
N ASN A 259 -1.14 -0.53 -15.61
CA ASN A 259 -1.88 0.70 -15.29
C ASN A 259 -2.41 0.77 -13.85
N VAL A 260 -1.79 0.05 -12.93
CA VAL A 260 -2.07 0.12 -11.49
C VAL A 260 -1.61 1.48 -10.96
N THR A 261 -2.41 2.09 -10.09
CA THR A 261 -2.07 3.35 -9.43
C THR A 261 -2.00 3.13 -7.93
N ALA A 262 -0.90 3.51 -7.31
CA ALA A 262 -0.70 3.54 -5.87
C ALA A 262 -0.66 4.99 -5.37
N LEU A 263 -1.51 5.31 -4.40
CA LEU A 263 -1.63 6.61 -3.74
C LEU A 263 -1.39 6.39 -2.25
N GLY A 264 -0.35 6.98 -1.66
CA GLY A 264 -0.05 6.78 -0.24
C GLY A 264 0.39 5.34 0.07
N LEU A 265 1.52 4.92 -0.50
CA LEU A 265 2.04 3.57 -0.33
C LEU A 265 3.04 3.51 0.85
N PHE A 266 2.76 2.67 1.86
CA PHE A 266 3.64 2.42 3.00
C PHE A 266 3.99 0.93 3.06
N VAL A 267 5.27 0.57 2.94
CA VAL A 267 5.72 -0.84 2.94
C VAL A 267 7.04 -0.96 3.69
N GLU A 268 7.10 -1.80 4.72
CA GLU A 268 8.24 -1.78 5.66
C GLU A 268 8.70 -3.18 6.12
N HIS A 269 10.02 -3.27 6.26
CA HIS A 269 10.81 -4.28 6.96
C HIS A 269 10.77 -5.71 6.41
N TYR A 270 10.33 -5.92 5.17
CA TYR A 270 10.33 -7.24 4.55
C TYR A 270 11.76 -7.73 4.29
N GLN A 271 11.93 -9.05 4.20
CA GLN A 271 13.26 -9.67 4.14
C GLN A 271 13.90 -9.59 2.76
N LYS A 272 13.13 -9.29 1.71
CA LYS A 272 13.60 -9.13 0.32
C LYS A 272 13.14 -7.78 -0.23
N TYR A 273 12.84 -7.70 -1.52
CA TYR A 273 12.28 -6.49 -2.11
C TYR A 273 10.95 -6.16 -1.42
N GLU A 274 10.82 -4.93 -0.94
CA GLU A 274 9.64 -4.46 -0.21
C GLU A 274 8.47 -4.32 -1.19
N VAL A 275 8.73 -3.68 -2.33
CA VAL A 275 7.83 -3.57 -3.49
C VAL A 275 8.50 -4.13 -4.75
N ILE A 276 7.77 -4.96 -5.50
CA ILE A 276 8.12 -5.41 -6.85
C ILE A 276 7.04 -4.96 -7.83
N TRP A 277 7.44 -4.27 -8.90
CA TRP A 277 6.55 -3.77 -9.94
C TRP A 277 6.92 -4.36 -11.31
N ASN A 278 6.05 -5.22 -11.82
CA ASN A 278 6.22 -5.95 -13.08
C ASN A 278 5.31 -5.42 -14.22
N GLY A 279 4.23 -4.71 -13.88
CA GLY A 279 3.28 -4.16 -14.85
C GLY A 279 3.69 -2.82 -15.47
N ASN A 280 3.34 -2.59 -16.74
CA ASN A 280 3.56 -1.32 -17.44
C ASN A 280 2.52 -0.25 -17.06
N GLY A 281 2.85 1.03 -17.27
CA GLY A 281 1.96 2.16 -17.01
C GLY A 281 1.68 2.39 -15.53
N GLY A 282 2.47 1.79 -14.65
CA GLY A 282 2.33 1.92 -13.20
C GLY A 282 2.60 3.34 -12.72
N LYS A 283 1.84 3.79 -11.73
CA LYS A 283 2.02 5.10 -11.09
C LYS A 283 2.05 4.98 -9.58
N THR A 284 3.02 5.60 -8.92
CA THR A 284 3.06 5.73 -7.46
C THR A 284 3.17 7.20 -7.06
N ILE A 285 2.19 7.71 -6.31
CA ILE A 285 2.24 9.04 -5.71
C ILE A 285 2.33 8.85 -4.21
N PHE A 286 3.44 9.28 -3.65
CA PHE A 286 3.90 9.00 -2.29
C PHE A 286 4.29 7.53 -2.07
N PHE A 287 5.53 7.33 -1.62
CA PHE A 287 6.00 6.08 -1.04
C PHE A 287 6.82 6.35 0.22
N GLN A 288 6.59 5.55 1.25
CA GLN A 288 7.46 5.47 2.41
C GLN A 288 7.83 4.01 2.68
N ASN A 289 9.11 3.82 3.00
CA ASN A 289 9.66 2.54 3.40
C ASN A 289 10.72 2.72 4.48
N GLU A 290 10.80 1.71 5.33
CA GLU A 290 11.99 1.37 6.09
C GLU A 290 12.43 -0.07 5.78
N MET A 291 13.71 -0.27 5.51
CA MET A 291 14.35 -1.57 5.30
C MET A 291 14.29 -2.43 6.58
N PRO A 292 14.47 -3.77 6.51
CA PRO A 292 14.45 -4.61 7.71
C PRO A 292 15.60 -4.22 8.65
N TYR A 293 15.29 -4.04 9.93
CA TYR A 293 16.31 -3.67 10.94
C TYR A 293 17.18 -4.84 11.36
N ASP A 294 16.61 -6.04 11.27
CA ASP A 294 17.06 -7.27 11.90
C ASP A 294 17.76 -8.31 11.01
N PRO A 295 18.24 -8.05 9.78
CA PRO A 295 19.15 -8.99 9.15
C PRO A 295 20.38 -9.19 10.04
N PRO A 296 20.78 -10.44 10.33
CA PRO A 296 21.82 -10.71 11.32
C PRO A 296 23.24 -10.41 10.81
N ASN A 297 23.39 -10.26 9.49
CA ASN A 297 24.58 -9.77 8.79
C ASN A 297 24.28 -9.62 7.30
N GLN A 298 25.19 -8.99 6.55
CA GLN A 298 25.07 -8.80 5.10
C GLN A 298 24.81 -10.11 4.33
N ALA A 299 25.49 -11.21 4.69
CA ALA A 299 25.37 -12.47 3.96
C ALA A 299 24.00 -13.13 4.15
N ALA A 300 23.41 -12.98 5.34
CA ALA A 300 22.07 -13.50 5.64
C ALA A 300 20.96 -12.71 4.95
N TRP A 301 21.17 -11.43 4.64
CA TRP A 301 20.26 -10.68 3.79
C TRP A 301 20.48 -11.00 2.32
N ARG A 302 21.63 -10.56 1.78
CA ARG A 302 22.19 -10.79 0.43
C ARG A 302 23.37 -9.80 0.25
N ALA A 303 24.34 -10.10 -0.61
CA ALA A 303 25.29 -9.08 -1.09
C ALA A 303 24.52 -7.89 -1.73
N GLY A 304 24.73 -6.67 -1.21
CA GLY A 304 24.03 -5.47 -1.67
C GLY A 304 22.57 -5.33 -1.20
N GLY A 305 22.03 -6.33 -0.50
CA GLY A 305 20.66 -6.32 0.01
C GLY A 305 19.59 -6.40 -1.07
N TYR A 306 18.41 -5.84 -0.77
CA TYR A 306 17.29 -5.70 -1.69
C TYR A 306 16.77 -4.27 -1.66
N ALA A 307 16.36 -3.77 -2.82
CA ALA A 307 15.78 -2.45 -2.94
C ALA A 307 14.41 -2.38 -2.22
N ALA A 308 14.08 -1.21 -1.70
CA ALA A 308 12.73 -0.92 -1.22
C ALA A 308 11.71 -0.91 -2.36
N TYR A 309 12.14 -0.54 -3.56
CA TYR A 309 11.23 -0.47 -4.69
C TYR A 309 11.93 -0.95 -5.96
N LYS A 310 11.54 -2.13 -6.43
CA LYS A 310 12.05 -2.75 -7.65
C LYS A 310 11.03 -2.59 -8.78
N VAL A 311 11.40 -1.88 -9.84
CA VAL A 311 10.72 -1.99 -11.15
C VAL A 311 11.49 -3.03 -11.98
N ALA A 312 10.78 -4.03 -12.50
CA ALA A 312 11.39 -5.08 -13.30
C ALA A 312 12.01 -4.54 -14.59
N ASP A 313 13.12 -5.13 -15.02
CA ASP A 313 13.91 -4.63 -16.16
C ASP A 313 13.14 -4.69 -17.49
N THR A 314 12.10 -5.52 -17.56
CA THR A 314 11.20 -5.65 -18.71
C THR A 314 10.13 -4.57 -18.79
N VAL A 315 9.97 -3.74 -17.75
CA VAL A 315 8.98 -2.66 -17.74
C VAL A 315 9.45 -1.52 -18.63
N THR A 316 8.55 -1.07 -19.50
CA THR A 316 8.81 -0.01 -20.50
C THR A 316 8.15 1.31 -20.16
N SER A 317 7.26 1.35 -19.16
CA SER A 317 6.68 2.60 -18.64
C SER A 317 6.30 2.49 -17.17
N HIS A 318 6.72 3.45 -16.38
CA HIS A 318 6.42 3.56 -14.95
C HIS A 318 6.68 5.00 -14.49
N GLU A 319 5.93 5.51 -13.51
CA GLU A 319 6.21 6.84 -12.97
C GLU A 319 5.96 6.97 -11.46
N GLY A 320 6.92 7.56 -10.72
CA GLY A 320 6.85 7.75 -9.26
C GLY A 320 7.07 9.20 -8.83
N TRP A 321 6.36 9.67 -7.79
CA TRP A 321 6.51 11.00 -7.19
C TRP A 321 6.59 10.95 -5.66
N GLY A 322 7.65 11.55 -5.09
CA GLY A 322 7.83 11.68 -3.64
C GLY A 322 8.01 10.34 -2.94
N LEU A 323 9.15 9.68 -3.16
CA LEU A 323 9.41 8.35 -2.60
C LEU A 323 10.62 8.36 -1.66
N GLY A 324 10.45 7.80 -0.46
CA GLY A 324 11.52 7.68 0.53
C GLY A 324 11.76 6.24 1.00
N SER A 325 13.03 5.88 1.18
CA SER A 325 13.45 4.63 1.82
C SER A 325 14.50 4.88 2.89
N TYR A 326 14.28 4.34 4.09
CA TYR A 326 15.15 4.57 5.25
C TYR A 326 15.78 3.26 5.72
N CYS A 327 16.95 3.33 6.34
CA CYS A 327 17.57 2.18 7.00
C CYS A 327 17.86 2.45 8.48
N TYR A 328 17.67 1.41 9.29
CA TYR A 328 18.03 1.37 10.70
C TYR A 328 18.47 -0.06 11.06
N PHE A 329 19.58 -0.51 10.46
CA PHE A 329 20.14 -1.85 10.68
C PHE A 329 20.77 -1.96 12.08
N ASN A 330 19.96 -1.87 13.13
CA ASN A 330 20.43 -1.80 14.51
C ASN A 330 21.02 -3.13 15.02
N VAL A 331 20.63 -4.26 14.40
CA VAL A 331 21.19 -5.58 14.72
C VAL A 331 22.62 -5.72 14.18
N ASP A 332 22.86 -5.27 12.94
CA ASP A 332 24.20 -5.17 12.37
C ASP A 332 24.37 -3.83 11.62
N PRO A 333 24.87 -2.78 12.30
CA PRO A 333 25.08 -1.46 11.70
C PRO A 333 26.14 -1.42 10.59
N THR A 334 26.83 -2.52 10.30
CA THR A 334 27.81 -2.60 9.20
C THR A 334 27.16 -2.91 7.85
N ILE A 335 25.87 -3.26 7.83
CA ILE A 335 25.12 -3.57 6.61
C ILE A 335 25.07 -2.38 5.66
N VAL A 336 25.25 -2.69 4.38
CA VAL A 336 25.10 -1.78 3.25
C VAL A 336 24.03 -2.32 2.31
N ALA A 337 22.99 -1.53 2.06
CA ALA A 337 22.11 -1.68 0.92
C ALA A 337 22.69 -0.94 -0.28
N ASP A 338 22.75 -1.56 -1.45
CA ASP A 338 23.30 -0.91 -2.65
C ASP A 338 22.48 0.33 -3.04
N HIS A 339 21.15 0.22 -2.97
CA HIS A 339 20.23 1.30 -3.33
C HIS A 339 18.87 1.18 -2.66
N GLY A 340 18.18 2.31 -2.53
CA GLY A 340 16.76 2.34 -2.12
C GLY A 340 15.83 1.91 -3.26
N PHE A 341 16.12 2.36 -4.48
CA PHE A 341 15.27 2.15 -5.66
C PHE A 341 16.05 1.43 -6.77
N GLU A 342 15.45 0.42 -7.41
CA GLU A 342 16.07 -0.36 -8.50
C GLU A 342 15.14 -0.40 -9.72
N VAL A 343 15.51 0.25 -10.82
CA VAL A 343 14.60 0.44 -11.97
C VAL A 343 15.35 0.40 -13.31
N PRO A 344 14.69 0.05 -14.43
CA PRO A 344 15.30 0.17 -15.75
C PRO A 344 15.52 1.63 -16.14
N VAL A 345 16.65 1.91 -16.80
CA VAL A 345 17.01 3.24 -17.30
C VAL A 345 16.44 3.43 -18.70
N THR A 346 15.21 3.95 -18.80
CA THR A 346 14.54 4.23 -20.07
C THR A 346 13.78 5.56 -20.00
N ALA A 347 13.52 6.20 -21.15
CA ALA A 347 12.86 7.51 -21.20
C ALA A 347 11.43 7.54 -20.60
N ASN A 348 10.80 6.38 -20.44
CA ASN A 348 9.41 6.25 -20.01
C ASN A 348 9.27 5.67 -18.58
N VAL A 349 10.37 5.33 -17.92
CA VAL A 349 10.40 4.91 -16.52
C VAL A 349 11.01 6.05 -15.72
N LYS A 350 10.15 6.88 -15.11
CA LYS A 350 10.54 8.18 -14.55
C LYS A 350 10.25 8.26 -13.05
N PHE A 351 11.08 8.95 -12.30
CA PHE A 351 10.89 9.21 -10.89
C PHE A 351 11.20 10.66 -10.57
N HIS A 352 10.43 11.20 -9.63
CA HIS A 352 10.50 12.58 -9.19
C HIS A 352 10.58 12.58 -7.66
N ASP A 353 11.52 13.35 -7.11
CA ASP A 353 11.64 13.59 -5.67
C ASP A 353 11.87 12.30 -4.86
N LEU A 354 13.00 11.64 -5.12
CA LEU A 354 13.46 10.48 -4.38
C LEU A 354 14.36 10.89 -3.21
N LEU A 355 14.29 10.15 -2.11
CA LEU A 355 15.25 10.27 -1.03
C LEU A 355 15.61 8.94 -0.35
N THR A 356 16.81 8.89 0.22
CA THR A 356 17.21 7.84 1.16
C THR A 356 17.75 8.42 2.46
N VAL A 357 17.54 7.74 3.59
CA VAL A 357 17.98 8.19 4.91
C VAL A 357 18.59 7.04 5.71
N SER A 358 19.74 7.25 6.34
CA SER A 358 20.25 6.35 7.40
C SER A 358 19.89 6.94 8.76
N LEU A 359 19.17 6.17 9.57
CA LEU A 359 18.67 6.60 10.87
C LEU A 359 19.76 6.42 11.94
N GLY A 360 20.30 7.53 12.43
CA GLY A 360 21.31 7.52 13.50
C GLY A 360 22.60 6.78 13.16
N GLY A 361 22.91 6.58 11.87
CA GLY A 361 24.11 5.89 11.41
C GLY A 361 24.04 4.35 11.50
N ASN A 362 22.85 3.78 11.61
CA ASN A 362 22.66 2.31 11.67
C ASN A 362 22.58 1.74 10.26
N GLY A 363 23.77 1.46 9.71
CA GLY A 363 24.01 1.00 8.35
C GLY A 363 23.86 2.09 7.29
N THR A 364 24.02 1.69 6.03
CA THR A 364 24.17 2.60 4.89
C THR A 364 23.27 2.19 3.74
N ILE A 365 22.74 3.18 3.02
CA ILE A 365 22.20 2.99 1.67
C ILE A 365 23.16 3.68 0.71
N ALA A 366 23.87 2.92 -0.14
CA ALA A 366 25.01 3.44 -0.90
C ALA A 366 24.59 4.42 -2.02
N HIS A 367 23.42 4.21 -2.61
CA HIS A 367 22.84 5.05 -3.65
C HIS A 367 21.34 5.27 -3.42
N VAL A 368 20.81 6.40 -3.90
CA VAL A 368 19.35 6.62 -3.85
C VAL A 368 18.67 5.62 -4.79
N ILE A 369 19.05 5.65 -6.06
CA ILE A 369 18.43 4.85 -7.13
C ILE A 369 19.48 4.27 -8.06
N ASN A 370 19.45 2.97 -8.31
CA ASN A 370 20.48 2.23 -9.06
C ASN A 370 21.89 2.61 -8.55
N SER A 371 22.70 3.26 -9.39
CA SER A 371 24.04 3.77 -9.06
C SER A 371 24.10 5.30 -8.91
N THR A 372 22.94 5.96 -8.73
CA THR A 372 22.78 7.42 -8.72
C THR A 372 22.35 7.92 -7.34
N GLY A 373 22.93 9.05 -6.93
CA GLY A 373 22.79 9.59 -5.56
C GLY A 373 23.92 9.11 -4.66
N GLY A 374 24.33 9.96 -3.72
CA GLY A 374 25.37 9.61 -2.75
C GLY A 374 24.86 8.68 -1.64
N PRO A 375 25.75 8.23 -0.75
CA PRO A 375 25.38 7.34 0.35
C PRO A 375 24.60 8.08 1.44
N ALA A 376 23.46 7.52 1.85
CA ALA A 376 22.81 7.90 3.10
C ALA A 376 23.52 7.17 4.24
N GLN A 377 24.23 7.94 5.08
CA GLN A 377 25.12 7.42 6.10
C GLN A 377 25.39 8.45 7.21
N GLY A 378 26.07 8.03 8.27
CA GLY A 378 26.46 8.89 9.38
C GLY A 378 25.31 9.16 10.37
N THR A 379 25.66 9.75 11.51
CA THR A 379 24.73 9.86 12.65
C THR A 379 23.74 11.02 12.56
N ALA A 380 23.97 11.97 11.64
CA ALA A 380 23.19 13.20 11.53
C ALA A 380 21.77 13.01 10.96
N THR A 381 21.43 11.81 10.46
CA THR A 381 20.10 11.49 9.88
C THR A 381 19.67 12.52 8.83
N VAL A 382 20.49 12.68 7.79
CA VAL A 382 20.27 13.66 6.73
C VAL A 382 19.83 12.93 5.46
N PRO A 383 18.71 13.34 4.82
CA PRO A 383 18.30 12.78 3.54
C PRO A 383 19.32 13.02 2.43
N VAL A 384 19.53 12.02 1.59
CA VAL A 384 20.18 12.17 0.28
C VAL A 384 19.09 12.16 -0.78
N ASN A 385 19.03 13.23 -1.58
CA ASN A 385 17.93 13.50 -2.48
C ASN A 385 18.32 13.35 -3.96
N ILE A 386 17.40 12.86 -4.77
CA ILE A 386 17.44 12.91 -6.24
C ILE A 386 16.12 13.51 -6.73
N VAL A 387 16.20 14.66 -7.40
CA VAL A 387 15.01 15.39 -7.86
C VAL A 387 14.34 14.70 -9.06
N SER A 388 15.12 14.09 -9.96
CA SER A 388 14.60 13.44 -11.16
C SER A 388 15.46 12.24 -11.56
N PHE A 389 14.84 11.23 -12.17
CA PHE A 389 15.49 10.04 -12.71
C PHE A 389 14.64 9.38 -13.82
N PRO A 390 15.23 8.77 -14.87
CA PRO A 390 16.60 8.97 -15.29
C PRO A 390 16.82 10.40 -15.80
#